data_AF-A0A8T3MDF8-F1
#
_entry.id   AF-A0A8T3MDF8-F1
#
_cell.length_a   1.000
_cell.length_b   1.000
_cell.length_c   1.000
_cell.angle_alpha   90.00
_cell.angle_beta   90.00
_cell.angle_gamma   90.00
#
_symmetry.space_group_name_H-M   'P 1'
#
loop_
_entity.id
_entity.type
_entity.pdbx_description
1 polymer ?
#
loop_
_entity_poly.entity_id
_entity_poly.type
_entity_poly.pdbx_seq_one_letter_code
_entity_poly.pdbx_strand_id
1 'polypeptide(L)'
;MLLVEVWRDVARDLALVQLGQHARLRDPGLLDDLQAVAGSIPVGSTGRFLARLDRAGELLEANVSPELVADALVLAWPRSAPDA
;
A
#
# COMPACT_ATOMS: atom_id res chain seq x y z
N MET A 1 13.52 4.02 -4.86
CA MET A 1 12.84 5.31 -5.17
C MET A 1 11.95 5.63 -4.00
N LEU A 2 12.13 6.80 -3.37
CA LEU A 2 11.50 7.12 -2.08
C LEU A 2 9.98 6.88 -2.05
N LEU A 3 9.25 7.22 -3.11
CA LEU A 3 7.80 7.03 -3.16
C LEU A 3 7.37 5.55 -3.11
N VAL A 4 8.04 4.66 -3.84
CA VAL A 4 7.71 3.21 -3.84
C VAL A 4 7.98 2.60 -2.48
N GLU A 5 9.06 3.02 -1.83
CA GLU A 5 9.43 2.57 -0.48
C GLU A 5 8.40 3.05 0.56
N VAL A 6 8.06 4.34 0.55
CA VAL A 6 7.02 4.90 1.43
C VAL A 6 5.68 4.20 1.23
N TRP A 7 5.27 3.97 -0.01
CA TRP A 7 3.99 3.29 -0.30
C TRP A 7 4.00 1.82 0.10
N ARG A 8 5.14 1.14 0.00
CA ARG A 8 5.32 -0.21 0.52
C ARG A 8 5.17 -0.24 2.03
N ASP A 9 5.76 0.72 2.74
CA ASP A 9 5.67 0.79 4.19
C ASP A 9 4.24 1.05 4.65
N VAL A 10 3.54 2.02 4.03
CA VAL A 10 2.13 2.30 4.35
C VAL A 10 1.23 1.11 4.04
N ALA A 11 1.38 0.47 2.87
CA ALA A 11 0.59 -0.71 2.51
C ALA A 11 0.89 -1.89 3.45
N ARG A 12 2.14 -2.09 3.84
CA ARG A 12 2.52 -3.13 4.81
C ARG A 12 1.88 -2.86 6.17
N ASP A 13 2.00 -1.65 6.69
CA ASP A 13 1.48 -1.29 8.00
C ASP A 13 -0.05 -1.39 8.02
N LEU A 14 -0.74 -0.97 6.96
CA LEU A 14 -2.16 -1.20 6.77
C LEU A 14 -2.54 -2.69 6.79
N ALA A 15 -1.78 -3.54 6.10
CA ALA A 15 -2.00 -4.99 6.11
C ALA A 15 -1.79 -5.59 7.51
N LEU A 16 -0.80 -5.10 8.26
CA LEU A 16 -0.55 -5.51 9.64
C LEU A 16 -1.72 -5.11 10.55
N VAL A 17 -2.28 -3.90 10.39
CA VAL A 17 -3.48 -3.47 11.12
C VAL A 17 -4.67 -4.36 10.78
N GLN A 18 -4.91 -4.68 9.50
CA GLN A 18 -5.97 -5.62 9.10
C GLN A 18 -5.81 -7.03 9.71
N LEU A 19 -4.58 -7.43 10.00
CA LEU A 19 -4.24 -8.71 10.65
C LEU A 19 -4.18 -8.62 12.19
N GLY A 20 -4.45 -7.45 12.78
CA GLY A 20 -4.34 -7.21 14.23
C GLY A 20 -2.91 -7.21 14.77
N GLN A 21 -1.89 -7.09 13.91
CA GLN A 21 -0.47 -7.19 14.27
C GLN A 21 0.17 -5.81 14.58
N HIS A 22 -0.48 -5.00 15.42
CA HIS A 22 -0.07 -3.61 15.69
C HIS A 22 1.36 -3.48 16.26
N ALA A 23 1.86 -4.48 16.99
CA ALA A 23 3.23 -4.48 17.54
C ALA A 23 4.34 -4.54 16.47
N ARG A 24 3.99 -4.77 15.20
CA ARG A 24 4.93 -4.90 14.08
C ARG A 24 4.91 -3.71 13.12
N LEU A 25 4.13 -2.68 13.44
CA LEU A 25 4.07 -1.46 12.64
C LEU A 25 5.43 -0.79 12.61
N ARG A 26 5.79 -0.24 11.45
CA ARG A 26 7.00 0.55 11.31
C ARG A 26 6.85 1.91 11.98
N ASP A 27 5.68 2.55 11.82
CA ASP A 27 5.36 3.82 12.44
C ASP A 27 4.12 3.70 13.34
N PRO A 28 4.32 3.51 14.66
CA PRO A 28 3.22 3.47 15.62
C PRO A 28 2.41 4.77 15.69
N GLY A 29 2.98 5.91 15.28
CA GLY A 29 2.29 7.21 15.29
C GLY A 29 1.14 7.29 14.29
N LEU A 30 1.13 6.43 13.28
CA LEU A 30 0.08 6.33 12.27
C LEU A 30 -1.00 5.29 12.61
N LEU A 31 -0.92 4.62 13.78
CA LEU A 31 -1.81 3.52 14.12
C LEU A 31 -3.29 3.92 14.05
N ASP A 32 -3.65 5.06 14.63
CA ASP A 32 -5.04 5.53 14.69
C ASP A 32 -5.59 5.79 13.28
N ASP A 33 -4.81 6.43 12.42
CA ASP A 33 -5.17 6.71 11.02
C ASP A 33 -5.33 5.41 10.22
N LEU A 34 -4.39 4.47 10.40
CA LEU A 34 -4.44 3.17 9.73
C LEU A 34 -5.66 2.36 10.18
N GLN A 35 -6.00 2.38 11.47
CA GLN A 35 -7.19 1.71 11.99
C GLN A 35 -8.48 2.33 11.45
N ALA A 36 -8.55 3.65 11.35
CA ALA A 36 -9.70 4.35 10.81
C ALA A 36 -10.04 3.92 9.37
N VAL A 37 -9.03 3.63 8.55
CA VAL A 37 -9.23 3.23 7.15
C VAL A 37 -9.24 1.72 6.92
N ALA A 38 -8.59 0.93 7.77
CA ALA A 38 -8.38 -0.51 7.57
C ALA A 38 -9.68 -1.30 7.36
N GLY A 39 -10.74 -0.92 8.08
CA GLY A 39 -12.06 -1.56 7.96
C GLY A 39 -12.79 -1.27 6.64
N SER A 40 -12.45 -0.17 5.97
CA SER A 40 -13.08 0.20 4.70
C SER A 40 -12.44 -0.49 3.49
N ILE A 41 -11.22 -1.02 3.65
CA ILE A 41 -10.43 -1.57 2.55
C ILE A 41 -10.67 -3.09 2.44
N PRO A 42 -11.00 -3.63 1.25
CA PRO A 42 -11.25 -5.05 1.08
C PRO A 42 -10.07 -5.91 1.53
N VAL A 43 -10.36 -6.98 2.30
CA VAL A 43 -9.35 -7.94 2.74
C VAL A 43 -8.56 -8.49 1.54
N GLY A 44 -7.23 -8.51 1.66
CA GLY A 44 -6.33 -9.01 0.61
C GLY A 44 -6.07 -8.04 -0.55
N SER A 45 -6.75 -6.89 -0.64
CA SER A 45 -6.42 -5.86 -1.63
C SER A 45 -5.03 -5.25 -1.37
N THR A 46 -4.68 -5.03 -0.10
CA THR A 46 -3.38 -4.53 0.33
C THR A 46 -2.23 -5.48 -0.06
N GLY A 47 -2.43 -6.79 0.10
CA GLY A 47 -1.46 -7.80 -0.35
C GLY A 47 -1.25 -7.80 -1.87
N ARG A 48 -2.33 -7.63 -2.65
CA ARG A 48 -2.23 -7.47 -4.11
C ARG A 48 -1.50 -6.19 -4.50
N PHE A 49 -1.69 -5.10 -3.74
CA PHE A 49 -0.99 -3.85 -3.98
C PHE A 49 0.50 -3.94 -3.65
N LEU A 50 0.89 -4.64 -2.59
CA LEU A 50 2.30 -4.92 -2.29
C LEU A 50 3.01 -5.64 -3.43
N ALA A 51 2.38 -6.68 -4.01
CA ALA A 51 2.93 -7.36 -5.19
C ALA A 51 3.07 -6.44 -6.42
N ARG A 52 2.15 -5.46 -6.58
CA ARG A 52 2.28 -4.43 -7.62
C ARG A 52 3.45 -3.48 -7.37
N LEU A 53 3.73 -3.12 -6.12
CA LEU A 53 4.89 -2.30 -5.76
C LEU A 53 6.22 -3.02 -6.01
N ASP A 54 6.28 -4.34 -5.78
CA ASP A 54 7.45 -5.15 -6.17
C ASP A 54 7.69 -5.06 -7.68
N ARG A 55 6.65 -5.29 -8.49
CA ARG A 55 6.74 -5.17 -9.95
C ARG A 55 7.08 -3.76 -10.41
N ALA A 56 6.59 -2.73 -9.73
CA ALA A 56 6.93 -1.35 -10.04
C ALA A 56 8.43 -1.06 -9.84
N GLY A 57 9.06 -1.64 -8.81
CA GLY A 57 10.51 -1.57 -8.60
C GLY A 57 11.28 -2.12 -9.80
N GLU A 58 10.92 -3.31 -10.27
CA GLU A 58 11.54 -3.94 -11.44
C GLU A 58 11.39 -3.09 -12.72
N LEU A 59 10.23 -2.47 -12.92
CA LEU A 59 9.98 -1.59 -14.08
C LEU A 59 10.85 -0.34 -14.04
N LEU A 60 11.04 0.25 -12.86
CA LEU A 60 11.91 1.41 -12.67
C LEU A 60 13.38 1.06 -12.93
N GLU A 61 13.84 -0.10 -12.44
CA GLU A 61 15.18 -0.62 -12.73
C GLU A 61 15.38 -0.89 -14.24
N ALA A 62 14.30 -1.28 -14.93
CA ALA A 62 14.27 -1.42 -16.38
C ALA A 62 14.12 -0.08 -17.14
N ASN A 63 14.24 1.07 -16.47
CA ASN A 63 14.16 2.43 -17.04
C ASN A 63 12.79 2.80 -17.64
N VAL A 64 11.69 2.21 -17.13
CA VAL A 64 10.33 2.68 -17.45
C VAL A 64 10.11 4.07 -16.83
N SER A 65 9.31 4.91 -17.50
CA SER A 65 8.97 6.26 -17.01
C SER A 65 8.44 6.23 -15.56
N PRO A 66 9.09 6.93 -14.61
CA PRO A 66 8.65 6.97 -13.23
C PRO A 66 7.25 7.57 -13.04
N GLU A 67 6.88 8.56 -13.85
CA GLU A 67 5.56 9.18 -13.82
C GLU A 67 4.46 8.18 -14.18
N LEU A 68 4.67 7.39 -15.24
CA LEU A 68 3.73 6.35 -15.65
C LEU A 68 3.56 5.27 -14.59
N VAL A 69 4.67 4.89 -13.93
CA VAL A 69 4.63 3.93 -12.82
C VAL A 69 3.86 4.51 -11.64
N ALA A 70 4.10 5.78 -11.28
CA ALA A 70 3.38 6.46 -10.21
C ALA A 70 1.88 6.54 -10.51
N ASP A 71 1.49 6.96 -11.71
CA ASP A 71 0.09 7.05 -12.14
C ASP A 71 -0.61 5.69 -12.04
N ALA A 72 0.04 4.62 -12.53
CA ALA A 72 -0.49 3.28 -12.45
C ALA A 72 -0.68 2.81 -10.99
N LEU A 73 0.25 3.16 -10.10
CA LEU A 73 0.15 2.83 -8.68
C LEU A 73 -0.96 3.65 -7.98
N VAL A 74 -1.12 4.94 -8.28
CA VAL A 74 -2.24 5.78 -7.76
C VAL A 74 -3.58 5.14 -8.13
N LEU A 75 -3.71 4.71 -9.38
CA LEU A 75 -4.93 4.09 -9.90
C LEU A 75 -5.21 2.72 -9.27
N ALA A 76 -4.16 1.99 -8.91
CA ALA A 76 -4.23 0.65 -8.31
C ALA A 76 -4.30 0.65 -6.78
N TRP A 77 -4.24 1.82 -6.12
CA TRP A 77 -4.29 1.90 -4.65
C TRP A 77 -5.53 1.17 -4.11
N PRO A 78 -5.42 0.44 -2.98
CA PRO A 78 -6.57 -0.18 -2.34
C PRO A 78 -7.60 0.88 -1.96
N ARG A 79 -8.76 0.86 -2.61
CA ARG A 79 -9.86 1.77 -2.31
C ARG A 79 -10.95 1.01 -1.59
N SER A 80 -11.72 1.74 -0.79
CA SER A 80 -12.94 1.23 -0.21
C SER A 80 -13.84 0.72 -1.34
N ALA A 81 -14.39 -0.49 -1.16
CA ALA A 81 -15.46 -0.92 -2.05
C ALA A 81 -16.58 0.13 -1.92
N PRO A 82 -17.15 0.64 -3.02
CA PRO A 82 -18.38 1.41 -2.92
C PRO A 82 -19.41 0.53 -2.19
N ASP A 83 -20.15 1.11 -1.24
CA ASP A 83 -21.25 0.43 -0.55
C ASP A 83 -22.06 -0.40 -1.56
N ALA A 84 -22.10 -1.72 -1.33
CA ALA A 84 -22.87 -2.67 -2.12
C ALA A 84 -24.27 -2.83 -1.54
#